data_AF-A0A083ZXW4-F1
#
_entry.id   AF-A0A083ZXW4-F1
#
_cell.length_a   1.000
_cell.length_b   1.000
_cell.length_c   1.000
_cell.angle_alpha   90.00
_cell.angle_beta   90.00
_cell.angle_gamma   90.00
#
_symmetry.space_group_name_H-M   'P 1'
#
loop_
_entity.id
_entity.type
_entity.pdbx_description
1 polymer ?
#
loop_
_entity_poly.entity_id
_entity_poly.type
_entity_poly.pdbx_seq_one_letter_code
_entity_poly.pdbx_strand_id
1 'polypeptide(L)'
;MKIELTAEQERALEAQHRKCRDRRICDRIRCVLLSSKGWSTRMIAQSQLIDETTVRRHLNDWLNEEKLKPENGGSDSHLNEVQTAELIAYLTDNLLPTTQAIIELVDEWWSIRYTVPGLNKWLHRNDFSYKKPTGVPHKFSAEAQQAFVETYNQLKSEVVDEPILFIDGVHPTQGTKLAYGWMTKGRKTIVETTGSRTRLNIMGALNLTDIGSTVIREYDTINSLNIGQFRHSGVRNRSISDGETLQRW
;
A
#
# COMPACT_ATOMS: atom_id res chain seq x y z
N MET A 1 -36.95 24.80 34.55
CA MET A 1 -35.73 25.62 34.70
C MET A 1 -35.77 26.69 33.64
N LYS A 2 -35.69 27.96 34.01
CA LYS A 2 -35.71 29.08 33.07
C LYS A 2 -34.28 29.58 32.90
N ILE A 3 -33.81 29.69 31.66
CA ILE A 3 -32.50 30.28 31.35
C ILE A 3 -32.72 31.74 31.02
N GLU A 4 -31.92 32.62 31.62
CA GLU A 4 -31.89 34.03 31.22
C GLU A 4 -30.71 34.24 30.26
N LEU A 5 -31.00 34.84 29.10
CA LEU A 5 -30.00 35.15 28.07
C LEU A 5 -30.01 36.65 27.82
N THR A 6 -28.84 37.23 27.57
CA THR A 6 -28.76 38.59 27.03
C THR A 6 -29.17 38.59 25.55
N ALA A 7 -29.60 39.76 25.05
CA ALA A 7 -29.93 39.92 23.63
C ALA A 7 -28.73 39.67 22.69
N GLU A 8 -27.51 39.74 23.21
CA GLU A 8 -26.30 39.40 22.48
C GLU A 8 -26.06 37.89 22.44
N GLN A 9 -26.20 37.20 23.58
CA GLN A 9 -26.11 35.73 23.66
C GLN A 9 -27.18 35.06 22.79
N GLU A 10 -28.42 35.55 22.82
CA GLU A 10 -29.50 35.01 21.99
C GLU A 10 -29.17 35.13 20.49
N ARG A 11 -28.71 36.30 20.03
CA ARG A 11 -28.28 36.50 18.64
C ARG A 11 -27.08 35.62 18.26
N ALA A 12 -26.12 35.45 19.17
CA ALA A 12 -24.95 34.60 18.94
C ALA A 12 -25.34 33.13 18.79
N LEU A 13 -26.22 32.62 19.67
CA LEU A 13 -26.76 31.27 19.60
C LEU A 13 -27.58 31.03 18.33
N GLU A 14 -28.42 31.98 17.93
CA GLU A 14 -29.17 31.89 16.68
C GLU A 14 -28.25 31.90 15.45
N ALA A 15 -27.21 32.74 15.45
CA ALA A 15 -26.21 32.76 14.38
C ALA A 15 -25.42 31.44 14.31
N GLN A 16 -25.03 30.88 15.46
CA GLN A 16 -24.34 29.59 15.54
C GLN A 16 -25.23 28.44 15.08
N HIS A 17 -26.51 28.43 15.47
CA HIS A 17 -27.50 27.44 15.04
C HIS A 17 -27.67 27.44 13.51
N ARG A 18 -27.75 28.62 12.89
CA ARG A 18 -27.86 28.75 11.42
C ARG A 18 -26.64 28.24 10.66
N LYS A 19 -25.43 28.39 11.24
CA LYS A 19 -24.17 28.00 10.61
C LYS A 19 -23.81 26.52 10.85
N CYS A 20 -24.19 25.97 12.00
CA CYS A 20 -23.79 24.63 12.40
C CYS A 20 -24.61 23.55 11.68
N ARG A 21 -23.93 22.53 11.16
CA ARG A 21 -24.58 21.34 10.57
C ARG A 21 -24.61 20.13 11.49
N ASP A 22 -23.90 20.17 12.62
CA ASP A 22 -23.95 19.10 13.61
C ASP A 22 -25.26 19.18 14.39
N ARG A 23 -26.14 18.22 14.14
CA ARG A 23 -27.44 18.11 14.80
C ARG A 23 -27.33 18.11 16.33
N ARG A 24 -26.26 17.53 16.90
CA ARG A 24 -26.06 17.44 18.35
C ARG A 24 -25.85 18.82 18.98
N ILE A 25 -25.10 19.68 18.29
CA ILE A 25 -24.87 21.07 18.71
C ILE A 25 -26.16 21.87 18.52
N CYS A 26 -26.84 21.71 17.39
CA CYS A 26 -28.09 22.42 17.09
C CYS A 26 -29.21 22.10 18.09
N ASP A 27 -29.36 20.83 18.50
CA ASP A 27 -30.38 20.41 19.45
C ASP A 27 -30.09 20.99 20.86
N ARG A 28 -28.82 21.05 21.28
CA ARG A 28 -28.39 21.75 22.51
C ARG A 28 -28.74 23.24 22.47
N ILE A 29 -28.42 23.92 21.37
CA ILE A 29 -28.73 25.35 21.19
C ILE A 29 -30.24 25.60 21.24
N ARG A 30 -31.05 24.76 20.58
CA ARG A 30 -32.52 24.88 20.62
C ARG A 30 -33.07 24.72 22.03
N CYS A 31 -32.53 23.81 22.84
CA CYS A 31 -32.94 23.67 24.24
C CYS A 31 -32.75 24.99 25.00
N VAL A 32 -31.58 25.62 24.86
CA VAL A 32 -31.24 26.88 25.53
C VAL A 32 -32.15 28.02 25.07
N LEU A 33 -32.32 28.19 23.76
CA LEU A 33 -33.16 29.25 23.17
C LEU A 33 -34.66 29.08 23.51
N LEU A 34 -35.18 27.86 23.49
CA LEU A 34 -36.59 27.64 23.82
C LEU A 34 -36.85 27.79 25.33
N SER A 35 -35.89 27.41 26.16
CA SER A 35 -35.94 27.63 27.61
C SER A 35 -35.95 29.11 27.96
N SER A 36 -35.14 29.95 27.28
CA SER A 36 -35.17 31.41 27.49
C SER A 36 -36.48 32.05 27.04
N LYS A 37 -37.11 31.49 26.00
CA LYS A 37 -38.46 31.86 25.52
C LYS A 37 -39.59 31.33 26.42
N GLY A 38 -39.27 30.73 27.56
CA GLY A 38 -40.24 30.31 28.58
C GLY A 38 -40.89 28.94 28.33
N TRP A 39 -40.37 28.14 27.40
CA TRP A 39 -40.92 26.81 27.15
C TRP A 39 -40.57 25.85 28.30
N SER A 40 -41.51 25.01 28.71
CA SER A 40 -41.24 23.97 29.71
C SER A 40 -40.31 22.88 29.15
N THR A 41 -39.56 22.20 30.01
CA THR A 41 -38.69 21.07 29.61
C THR A 41 -39.43 20.01 28.81
N ARG A 42 -40.69 19.72 29.19
CA ARG A 42 -41.58 18.81 28.48
C ARG A 42 -41.96 19.29 27.07
N MET A 43 -42.24 20.59 26.91
CA MET A 43 -42.54 21.17 25.58
C MET A 43 -41.32 21.15 24.66
N ILE A 44 -40.14 21.44 25.22
CA ILE A 44 -38.87 21.39 24.49
C ILE A 44 -38.54 19.95 24.05
N ALA A 45 -38.76 18.99 24.95
CA ALA A 45 -38.59 17.56 24.66
C ALA A 45 -39.50 17.11 23.51
N GLN A 46 -40.78 17.50 23.57
CA GLN A 46 -41.77 17.18 22.54
C GLN A 46 -41.45 17.81 21.18
N SER A 47 -40.98 19.06 21.14
CA SER A 47 -40.70 19.76 19.88
C SER A 47 -39.48 19.21 19.14
N GLN A 48 -38.53 18.64 19.87
CA GLN A 48 -37.28 18.11 19.32
C GLN A 48 -37.26 16.56 19.24
N LEU A 49 -38.32 15.91 19.73
CA LEU A 49 -38.44 14.43 19.82
C LEU A 49 -37.28 13.79 20.59
N ILE A 50 -36.94 14.36 21.75
CA ILE A 50 -35.90 13.86 22.67
C ILE A 50 -36.48 13.66 24.07
N ASP A 51 -35.78 12.89 24.90
CA ASP A 51 -36.20 12.64 26.28
C ASP A 51 -36.10 13.89 27.17
N GLU A 52 -37.04 14.07 28.10
CA GLU A 52 -37.05 15.22 29.00
C GLU A 52 -35.81 15.29 29.89
N THR A 53 -35.25 14.14 30.29
CA THR A 53 -33.97 14.10 31.04
C THR A 53 -32.80 14.60 30.21
N THR A 54 -32.83 14.37 28.88
CA THR A 54 -31.81 14.89 27.96
C THR A 54 -31.90 16.40 27.84
N VAL A 55 -33.11 16.97 27.77
CA VAL A 55 -33.31 18.43 27.82
C VAL A 55 -32.75 19.00 29.12
N ARG A 56 -33.09 18.42 30.28
CA ARG A 56 -32.58 18.88 31.58
C ARG A 56 -31.05 18.87 31.63
N ARG A 57 -30.43 17.79 31.14
CA ARG A 57 -28.97 17.69 31.04
C ARG A 57 -28.40 18.80 30.16
N HIS A 58 -28.94 19.03 28.97
CA HIS A 58 -28.45 20.10 28.08
C HIS A 58 -28.56 21.50 28.68
N LEU A 59 -29.64 21.78 29.41
CA LEU A 59 -29.80 23.06 30.10
C LEU A 59 -28.82 23.21 31.27
N ASN A 60 -28.56 22.13 32.03
CA ASN A 60 -27.56 22.13 33.10
C ASN A 60 -26.13 22.29 32.55
N ASP A 61 -25.79 21.56 31.50
CA ASP A 61 -24.51 21.69 30.77
C ASP A 61 -24.25 23.15 30.35
N TRP A 62 -25.29 23.85 29.88
CA TRP A 62 -25.20 25.26 29.52
C TRP A 62 -25.01 26.17 30.74
N LEU A 63 -25.78 25.97 31.82
CA LEU A 63 -25.69 26.83 33.01
C LEU A 63 -24.35 26.71 33.73
N ASN A 64 -23.71 25.54 33.70
CA ASN A 64 -22.47 25.29 34.42
C ASN A 64 -21.22 25.66 33.59
N GLU A 65 -21.23 25.34 32.28
CA GLU A 65 -20.02 25.36 31.45
C GLU A 65 -20.24 26.03 30.08
N GLU A 66 -21.43 26.60 29.81
CA GLU A 66 -21.84 27.09 28.48
C GLU A 66 -21.65 26.04 27.37
N LYS A 67 -21.80 24.76 27.73
CA LYS A 67 -21.41 23.62 26.90
C LYS A 67 -22.43 23.28 25.82
N LEU A 68 -22.09 23.68 24.59
CA LEU A 68 -22.91 23.40 23.39
C LEU A 68 -22.41 22.23 22.53
N LYS A 69 -21.20 21.71 22.79
CA LYS A 69 -20.62 20.60 22.03
C LYS A 69 -20.54 19.33 22.88
N PRO A 70 -20.83 18.15 22.30
CA PRO A 70 -20.53 16.90 22.97
C PRO A 70 -19.01 16.69 23.03
N GLU A 71 -18.49 16.30 24.20
CA GLU A 71 -17.08 15.92 24.41
C GLU A 71 -16.86 14.44 24.09
N ASN A 72 -17.40 13.99 22.96
CA ASN A 72 -17.11 12.65 22.48
C ASN A 72 -15.72 12.69 21.84
N GLY A 73 -14.68 12.66 22.67
CA GLY A 73 -13.29 12.53 22.26
C GLY A 73 -12.98 11.10 21.81
N GLY A 74 -12.05 10.95 20.87
CA GLY A 74 -11.43 9.66 20.60
C GLY A 74 -10.62 9.18 21.82
N SER A 75 -10.25 7.91 21.84
CA SER A 75 -9.32 7.42 22.85
C SER A 75 -7.91 7.94 22.60
N ASP A 76 -7.26 8.39 23.67
CA ASP A 76 -5.83 8.67 23.67
C ASP A 76 -5.03 7.39 23.40
N SER A 77 -3.82 7.58 22.85
CA SER A 77 -2.86 6.48 22.66
C SER A 77 -2.41 5.95 24.03
N HIS A 78 -2.15 4.65 24.13
CA HIS A 78 -1.51 4.10 25.34
C HIS A 78 -0.03 4.49 25.43
N LEU A 79 0.59 4.82 24.29
CA LEU A 79 1.98 5.30 24.24
C LEU A 79 2.00 6.82 24.35
N ASN A 80 2.93 7.33 25.16
CA ASN A 80 3.24 8.76 25.21
C ASN A 80 4.05 9.20 23.98
N GLU A 81 4.31 10.50 23.86
CA GLU A 81 4.99 11.08 22.70
C GLU A 81 6.42 10.53 22.50
N VAL A 82 7.16 10.34 23.58
CA VAL A 82 8.55 9.82 23.54
C VAL A 82 8.55 8.37 23.08
N GLN A 83 7.72 7.52 23.68
CA GLN A 83 7.56 6.12 23.31
C GLN A 83 7.07 5.97 21.86
N THR A 84 6.19 6.87 21.43
CA THR A 84 5.69 6.90 20.06
C THR A 84 6.83 7.20 19.08
N ALA A 85 7.64 8.22 19.35
CA ALA A 85 8.78 8.56 18.51
C ALA A 85 9.82 7.42 18.44
N GLU A 86 10.12 6.79 19.58
CA GLU A 86 11.04 5.65 19.65
C GLU A 86 10.52 4.44 18.84
N LEU A 87 9.23 4.12 18.98
CA LEU A 87 8.63 3.01 18.22
C LEU A 87 8.64 3.29 16.71
N ILE A 88 8.33 4.52 16.30
CA ILE A 88 8.34 4.91 14.89
C ILE A 88 9.75 4.77 14.30
N ALA A 89 10.78 5.26 15.01
CA ALA A 89 12.16 5.14 14.58
C ALA A 89 12.56 3.66 14.40
N TYR A 90 12.25 2.83 15.39
CA TYR A 90 12.57 1.41 15.35
C TYR A 90 11.87 0.69 14.18
N LEU A 91 10.58 0.92 13.97
CA LEU A 91 9.80 0.28 12.89
C LEU A 91 10.18 0.78 11.49
N THR A 92 10.80 1.95 11.39
CA THR A 92 11.33 2.48 10.13
C THR A 92 12.60 1.75 9.72
N ASP A 93 13.47 1.44 10.68
CA ASP A 93 14.75 0.75 10.44
C ASP A 93 14.60 -0.78 10.40
N ASN A 94 13.60 -1.32 11.11
CA ASN A 94 13.40 -2.76 11.26
C ASN A 94 12.02 -3.19 10.76
N LEU A 95 12.01 -3.99 9.70
CA LEU A 95 10.76 -4.53 9.16
C LEU A 95 10.24 -5.68 10.04
N LEU A 96 9.23 -5.38 10.86
CA LEU A 96 8.49 -6.42 11.58
C LEU A 96 7.36 -6.99 10.70
N PRO A 97 7.30 -8.33 10.50
CA PRO A 97 6.40 -8.93 9.51
C PRO A 97 4.93 -9.00 9.98
N THR A 98 4.65 -8.89 11.28
CA THR A 98 3.31 -9.03 11.83
C THR A 98 3.02 -7.99 12.91
N THR A 99 1.76 -7.58 13.03
CA THR A 99 1.27 -6.72 14.13
C THR A 99 1.56 -7.36 15.50
N GLN A 100 1.51 -8.70 15.60
CA GLN A 100 1.75 -9.41 16.85
C GLN A 100 3.18 -9.24 17.36
N ALA A 101 4.18 -9.28 16.47
CA ALA A 101 5.57 -9.03 16.83
C ALA A 101 5.78 -7.61 17.38
N ILE A 102 5.07 -6.63 16.83
CA ILE A 102 5.11 -5.25 17.33
C ILE A 102 4.44 -5.17 18.70
N ILE A 103 3.33 -5.88 18.94
CA ILE A 103 2.69 -5.92 20.27
C ILE A 103 3.64 -6.49 21.32
N GLU A 104 4.35 -7.57 21.00
CA GLU A 104 5.32 -8.20 21.91
C GLU A 104 6.49 -7.26 22.22
N LEU A 105 7.00 -6.54 21.22
CA LEU A 105 8.04 -5.52 21.41
C LEU A 105 7.60 -4.41 22.37
N VAL A 106 6.38 -3.89 22.18
CA VAL A 106 5.82 -2.81 23.00
C VAL A 106 5.60 -3.28 24.45
N ASP A 107 5.16 -4.53 24.63
CA ASP A 107 5.00 -5.16 25.94
C ASP A 107 6.35 -5.38 26.64
N GLU A 108 7.39 -5.77 25.89
CA GLU A 108 8.74 -5.93 26.42
C GLU A 108 9.36 -4.59 26.83
N TRP A 109 9.23 -3.54 26.01
CA TRP A 109 9.89 -2.26 26.26
C TRP A 109 9.21 -1.43 27.35
N TRP A 110 7.89 -1.48 27.42
CA TRP A 110 7.12 -0.57 28.27
C TRP A 110 6.01 -1.25 29.07
N SER A 111 5.87 -2.59 29.00
CA SER A 111 4.79 -3.34 29.67
C SER A 111 3.39 -2.83 29.31
N ILE A 112 3.23 -2.34 28.07
CA ILE A 112 1.98 -1.87 27.52
C ILE A 112 1.51 -2.86 26.47
N ARG A 113 0.36 -3.49 26.72
CA ARG A 113 -0.16 -4.50 25.80
C ARG A 113 -1.32 -3.97 24.97
N TYR A 114 -1.09 -3.87 23.66
CA TYR A 114 -2.13 -3.55 22.69
C TYR A 114 -2.96 -4.77 22.29
N THR A 115 -4.21 -4.53 21.89
CA THR A 115 -4.95 -5.48 21.06
C THR A 115 -4.55 -5.33 19.60
N VAL A 116 -4.67 -6.39 18.79
CA VAL A 116 -4.36 -6.33 17.34
C VAL A 116 -5.12 -5.20 16.62
N PRO A 117 -6.45 -5.00 16.82
CA PRO A 117 -7.14 -3.87 16.21
C PRO A 117 -6.67 -2.52 16.73
N GLY A 118 -6.29 -2.44 18.02
CA GLY A 118 -5.77 -1.21 18.63
C GLY A 118 -4.43 -0.80 18.01
N LEU A 119 -3.49 -1.74 17.89
CA LEU A 119 -2.21 -1.44 17.29
C LEU A 119 -2.33 -1.14 15.79
N ASN A 120 -3.22 -1.81 15.06
CA ASN A 120 -3.48 -1.46 13.66
C ASN A 120 -3.98 -0.02 13.50
N LYS A 121 -4.86 0.44 14.40
CA LYS A 121 -5.29 1.86 14.41
C LYS A 121 -4.14 2.80 14.73
N TRP A 122 -3.27 2.41 15.68
CA TRP A 122 -2.08 3.19 16.01
C TRP A 122 -1.11 3.29 14.82
N LEU A 123 -0.85 2.19 14.12
CA LEU A 123 0.01 2.15 12.93
C LEU A 123 -0.53 3.08 11.83
N HIS A 124 -1.82 2.99 11.51
CA HIS A 124 -2.43 3.87 10.52
C HIS A 124 -2.42 5.35 10.94
N ARG A 125 -2.54 5.64 12.24
CA ARG A 125 -2.49 7.02 12.76
C ARG A 125 -1.08 7.62 12.62
N ASN A 126 -0.04 6.79 12.65
CA ASN A 126 1.35 7.18 12.48
C ASN A 126 1.88 6.89 11.07
N ASP A 127 1.00 6.94 10.06
CA ASP A 127 1.33 6.82 8.63
C ASP A 127 1.98 5.50 8.17
N PHE A 128 1.91 4.43 8.97
CA PHE A 128 2.31 3.10 8.53
C PHE A 128 1.25 2.44 7.65
N SER A 129 1.70 1.70 6.64
CA SER A 129 0.83 0.89 5.77
C SER A 129 1.38 -0.51 5.61
N TYR A 130 0.50 -1.51 5.60
CA TYR A 130 0.90 -2.90 5.37
C TYR A 130 1.12 -3.13 3.87
N LYS A 131 2.38 -3.32 3.48
CA LYS A 131 2.77 -3.56 2.09
C LYS A 131 3.81 -4.67 2.01
N LYS A 132 3.78 -5.41 0.88
CA LYS A 132 4.83 -6.36 0.56
C LYS A 132 6.09 -5.59 0.12
N PRO A 133 7.27 -5.83 0.72
CA PRO A 133 8.50 -5.23 0.25
C PRO A 133 8.76 -5.57 -1.21
N THR A 134 9.26 -4.58 -1.97
CA THR A 134 9.68 -4.80 -3.35
C THR A 134 11.04 -5.50 -3.33
N GLY A 135 11.14 -6.64 -4.00
CA GLY A 135 12.42 -7.31 -4.18
C GLY A 135 13.29 -6.51 -5.15
N VAL A 136 14.45 -6.06 -4.68
CA VAL A 136 15.54 -5.61 -5.55
C VAL A 136 16.48 -6.81 -5.76
N PRO A 137 16.97 -7.08 -6.98
CA PRO A 137 17.94 -8.14 -7.19
C PRO A 137 19.15 -7.94 -6.27
N HIS A 138 19.54 -8.98 -5.52
CA HIS A 138 20.67 -8.91 -4.58
C HIS A 138 21.99 -8.48 -5.24
N LYS A 139 22.15 -8.69 -6.55
CA LYS A 139 23.34 -8.29 -7.33
C LYS A 139 23.22 -6.91 -7.98
N PHE A 140 22.20 -6.13 -7.64
CA PHE A 140 22.02 -4.78 -8.19
C PHE A 140 23.15 -3.85 -7.72
N SER A 141 23.86 -3.22 -8.66
CA SER A 141 24.80 -2.12 -8.41
C SER A 141 24.50 -1.02 -9.41
N ALA A 142 24.22 0.18 -8.90
CA ALA A 142 23.94 1.35 -9.71
C ALA A 142 25.18 1.73 -10.54
N GLU A 143 26.36 1.58 -9.96
CA GLU A 143 27.65 1.87 -10.61
C GLU A 143 27.91 0.92 -11.78
N ALA A 144 27.68 -0.39 -11.58
CA ALA A 144 27.83 -1.38 -12.65
C ALA A 144 26.83 -1.16 -13.80
N GLN A 145 25.61 -0.74 -13.47
CA GLN A 145 24.61 -0.38 -14.47
C GLN A 145 25.02 0.87 -15.26
N GLN A 146 25.54 1.90 -14.58
CA GLN A 146 26.01 3.12 -15.22
C GLN A 146 27.20 2.85 -16.16
N ALA A 147 28.18 2.07 -15.70
CA ALA A 147 29.31 1.65 -16.52
C ALA A 147 28.88 0.85 -17.76
N PHE A 148 27.86 -0.02 -17.63
CA PHE A 148 27.29 -0.74 -18.77
C PHE A 148 26.64 0.20 -19.79
N VAL A 149 25.88 1.21 -19.33
CA VAL A 149 25.23 2.20 -20.21
C VAL A 149 26.25 3.02 -20.99
N GLU A 150 27.32 3.46 -20.34
CA GLU A 150 28.42 4.20 -20.99
C GLU A 150 29.10 3.33 -22.06
N THR A 151 29.47 2.10 -21.71
CA THR A 151 30.08 1.14 -22.64
C THR A 151 29.17 0.87 -23.84
N TYR A 152 27.88 0.69 -23.61
CA TYR A 152 26.89 0.45 -24.66
C TYR A 152 26.72 1.65 -25.60
N ASN A 153 26.65 2.87 -25.06
CA ASN A 153 26.53 4.07 -25.88
C ASN A 153 27.77 4.30 -26.75
N GLN A 154 28.96 4.02 -26.21
CA GLN A 154 30.19 4.06 -27.00
C GLN A 154 30.15 3.03 -28.13
N LEU A 155 29.83 1.76 -27.82
CA LEU A 155 29.69 0.69 -28.82
C LEU A 155 28.69 1.08 -29.92
N LYS A 156 27.55 1.65 -29.55
CA LYS A 156 26.53 2.11 -30.50
C LYS A 156 27.02 3.24 -31.41
N SER A 157 27.94 4.08 -30.94
CA SER A 157 28.53 5.16 -31.75
C SER A 157 29.62 4.69 -32.71
N GLU A 158 30.34 3.62 -32.36
CA GLU A 158 31.43 3.05 -33.16
C GLU A 158 30.90 2.10 -34.25
N VAL A 159 29.78 1.42 -33.98
CA VAL A 159 29.17 0.48 -34.91
C VAL A 159 28.23 1.22 -35.87
N VAL A 160 28.58 1.24 -37.16
CA VAL A 160 27.80 1.90 -38.22
C VAL A 160 26.91 0.91 -38.99
N ASP A 161 27.47 -0.22 -39.42
CA ASP A 161 26.82 -1.15 -40.37
C ASP A 161 26.64 -2.58 -39.81
N GLU A 162 27.07 -2.83 -38.57
CA GLU A 162 26.92 -4.14 -37.92
C GLU A 162 25.71 -4.14 -36.96
N PRO A 163 24.93 -5.24 -36.91
CA PRO A 163 23.81 -5.33 -35.97
C PRO A 163 24.31 -5.58 -34.55
N ILE A 164 23.80 -4.79 -33.59
CA ILE A 164 24.02 -5.02 -32.16
C ILE A 164 22.99 -6.03 -31.66
N LEU A 165 23.49 -7.17 -31.15
CA LEU A 165 22.65 -8.27 -30.69
C LEU A 165 22.66 -8.41 -29.16
N PHE A 166 21.48 -8.54 -28.59
CA PHE A 166 21.27 -8.86 -27.18
C PHE A 166 21.00 -10.36 -27.07
N ILE A 167 21.94 -11.09 -26.48
CA ILE A 167 21.84 -12.54 -26.29
C ILE A 167 21.41 -12.82 -24.86
N ASP A 168 20.37 -13.64 -24.69
CA ASP A 168 19.93 -14.11 -23.38
C ASP A 168 19.52 -15.59 -23.42
N GLY A 169 19.60 -16.23 -22.26
CA GLY A 169 19.25 -17.62 -22.05
C GLY A 169 18.14 -17.77 -21.03
N VAL A 170 17.08 -18.49 -21.37
CA VAL A 170 15.94 -18.70 -20.48
C VAL A 170 15.68 -20.18 -20.25
N HIS A 171 15.25 -20.49 -19.02
CA HIS A 171 14.79 -21.80 -18.60
C HIS A 171 13.29 -21.74 -18.25
N PRO A 172 12.38 -21.82 -19.23
CA PRO A 172 10.94 -21.79 -18.96
C PRO A 172 10.54 -22.89 -17.99
N THR A 173 9.73 -22.52 -17.00
CA THR A 173 9.20 -23.50 -16.05
C THR A 173 7.92 -24.11 -16.62
N GLN A 174 7.94 -25.40 -16.96
CA GLN A 174 6.75 -26.16 -17.40
C GLN A 174 5.85 -26.64 -16.23
N GLY A 175 5.98 -26.03 -15.05
CA GLY A 175 5.23 -26.43 -13.87
C GLY A 175 3.84 -25.80 -13.83
N THR A 176 2.81 -26.59 -13.50
CA THR A 176 1.47 -26.09 -13.19
C THR A 176 1.55 -25.09 -12.04
N LYS A 177 1.26 -23.82 -12.32
CA LYS A 177 1.11 -22.80 -11.28
C LYS A 177 -0.30 -22.90 -10.72
N LEU A 178 -0.42 -23.34 -9.47
CA LEU A 178 -1.70 -23.35 -8.78
C LEU A 178 -2.18 -21.90 -8.60
N ALA A 179 -3.40 -21.61 -9.04
CA ALA A 179 -4.06 -20.34 -8.81
C ALA A 179 -4.97 -20.42 -7.58
N TYR A 180 -5.27 -19.26 -6.98
CA TYR A 180 -6.23 -19.17 -5.90
C TYR A 180 -7.65 -19.34 -6.44
N GLY A 181 -8.50 -20.08 -5.70
CA GLY A 181 -9.89 -20.30 -6.04
C GLY A 181 -10.76 -20.44 -4.79
N TRP A 182 -12.04 -20.12 -4.92
CA TRP A 182 -13.02 -20.28 -3.84
C TRP A 182 -13.31 -21.76 -3.61
N MET A 183 -13.08 -22.24 -2.40
CA MET A 183 -13.30 -23.63 -2.00
C MET A 183 -14.12 -23.69 -0.72
N THR A 184 -14.94 -24.72 -0.59
CA THR A 184 -15.76 -24.95 0.61
C THR A 184 -14.87 -25.17 1.83
N LYS A 185 -15.17 -24.44 2.92
CA LYS A 185 -14.41 -24.50 4.18
C LYS A 185 -14.27 -25.95 4.66
N GLY A 186 -13.04 -26.36 4.95
CA GLY A 186 -12.71 -27.71 5.46
C GLY A 186 -12.51 -28.78 4.38
N ARG A 187 -12.70 -28.49 3.09
CA ARG A 187 -12.38 -29.42 2.00
C ARG A 187 -11.08 -29.03 1.30
N LYS A 188 -10.25 -30.03 1.02
CA LYS A 188 -9.05 -29.88 0.18
C LYS A 188 -9.41 -30.28 -1.25
N THR A 189 -9.12 -29.40 -2.21
CA THR A 189 -9.14 -29.74 -3.64
C THR A 189 -7.74 -30.15 -4.04
N ILE A 190 -7.60 -31.37 -4.57
CA ILE A 190 -6.32 -31.88 -5.06
C ILE A 190 -6.25 -31.56 -6.55
N VAL A 191 -5.16 -30.92 -6.97
CA VAL A 191 -4.83 -30.75 -8.38
C VAL A 191 -3.61 -31.61 -8.63
N GLU A 192 -3.73 -32.58 -9.53
CA GLU A 192 -2.60 -33.38 -9.98
C GLU A 192 -1.62 -32.48 -10.72
N THR A 193 -0.35 -32.51 -10.31
CA THR A 193 0.73 -31.78 -10.97
C THR A 193 1.66 -32.77 -11.64
N THR A 194 2.11 -32.43 -12.84
CA THR A 194 3.05 -33.26 -13.59
C THR A 194 4.39 -33.28 -12.87
N GLY A 195 4.87 -34.47 -12.49
CA GLY A 195 6.13 -34.64 -11.74
C GLY A 195 7.40 -34.49 -12.58
N SER A 196 7.29 -34.49 -13.91
CA SER A 196 8.45 -34.36 -14.81
C SER A 196 8.87 -32.90 -14.95
N ARG A 197 10.05 -32.58 -14.43
CA ARG A 197 10.71 -31.29 -14.64
C ARG A 197 11.59 -31.33 -15.90
N THR A 198 10.99 -31.55 -17.06
CA THR A 198 11.71 -31.38 -18.32
C THR A 198 12.08 -29.89 -18.43
N ARG A 199 13.37 -29.60 -18.30
CA ARG A 199 13.90 -28.23 -18.42
C ARG A 199 14.12 -27.96 -19.90
N LEU A 200 13.40 -27.00 -20.45
CA LEU A 200 13.74 -26.42 -21.74
C LEU A 200 14.86 -25.40 -21.51
N ASN A 201 15.88 -25.39 -22.37
CA ASN A 201 16.88 -24.33 -22.36
C ASN A 201 16.91 -23.65 -23.71
N ILE A 202 16.44 -22.40 -23.72
CA ILE A 202 16.24 -21.62 -24.93
C ILE A 202 17.24 -20.48 -24.90
N MET A 203 18.01 -20.35 -25.98
CA MET A 203 18.90 -19.23 -26.25
C MET A 203 18.29 -18.33 -27.32
N GLY A 204 18.23 -17.04 -27.04
CA GLY A 204 17.73 -16.02 -27.96
C GLY A 204 18.79 -14.97 -28.26
N ALA A 205 18.83 -14.46 -29.49
CA ALA A 205 19.53 -13.23 -29.87
C ALA A 205 18.53 -12.26 -30.49
N LEU A 206 18.34 -11.12 -29.83
CA LEU A 206 17.50 -10.03 -30.28
C LEU A 206 18.34 -9.00 -31.02
N ASN A 207 17.94 -8.66 -32.24
CA ASN A 207 18.42 -7.49 -32.95
C ASN A 207 17.45 -6.32 -32.70
N LEU A 208 17.94 -5.18 -32.24
CA LEU A 208 17.09 -4.01 -32.01
C LEU A 208 16.65 -3.32 -33.31
N THR A 209 17.40 -3.45 -34.41
CA THR A 209 17.02 -2.87 -35.70
C THR A 209 15.97 -3.70 -36.42
N ASP A 210 15.88 -4.99 -36.10
CA ASP A 210 14.88 -5.92 -36.63
C ASP A 210 14.45 -6.92 -35.55
N ILE A 211 13.52 -6.47 -34.71
CA ILE A 211 12.97 -7.26 -33.60
C ILE A 211 12.29 -8.54 -34.11
N GLY A 212 11.69 -8.48 -35.31
CA GLY A 212 10.94 -9.58 -35.91
C GLY A 212 11.82 -10.77 -36.30
N SER A 213 13.13 -10.57 -36.51
CA SER A 213 14.05 -11.62 -36.92
C SER A 213 14.86 -12.26 -35.80
N THR A 214 14.42 -12.11 -34.53
CA THR A 214 15.03 -12.73 -33.34
C THR A 214 15.41 -14.20 -33.58
N VAL A 215 16.68 -14.54 -33.35
CA VAL A 215 17.19 -15.90 -33.54
C VAL A 215 16.99 -16.68 -32.25
N ILE A 216 16.24 -17.78 -32.32
CA ILE A 216 15.94 -18.63 -31.16
C ILE A 216 16.41 -20.05 -31.44
N ARG A 217 17.13 -20.65 -30.49
CA ARG A 217 17.54 -22.06 -30.56
C ARG A 217 17.40 -22.74 -29.20
N GLU A 218 17.07 -24.02 -29.24
CA GLU A 218 16.99 -24.89 -28.07
C GLU A 218 18.28 -25.71 -27.92
N TYR A 219 18.74 -25.87 -26.69
CA TYR A 219 19.92 -26.66 -26.34
C TYR A 219 19.65 -27.52 -25.11
N ASP A 220 20.36 -28.65 -24.99
CA ASP A 220 20.26 -29.53 -23.81
C ASP A 220 20.78 -28.86 -22.53
N THR A 221 21.73 -27.91 -22.66
CA THR A 221 22.25 -27.10 -21.57
C THR A 221 22.67 -25.72 -22.07
N ILE A 222 22.67 -24.70 -21.21
CA ILE A 222 23.27 -23.39 -21.52
C ILE A 222 24.65 -23.36 -20.90
N ASN A 223 25.66 -23.67 -21.70
CA ASN A 223 27.07 -23.65 -21.31
C ASN A 223 27.88 -22.84 -22.34
N SER A 224 29.16 -22.59 -22.04
CA SER A 224 30.03 -21.79 -22.91
C SER A 224 30.17 -22.37 -24.33
N LEU A 225 30.15 -23.70 -24.46
CA LEU A 225 30.24 -24.40 -25.75
C LEU A 225 29.00 -24.16 -26.61
N ASN A 226 27.80 -24.31 -26.05
CA ASN A 226 26.54 -24.09 -26.75
C ASN A 226 26.33 -22.61 -27.09
N ILE A 227 26.77 -21.68 -26.22
CA ILE A 227 26.81 -20.25 -26.54
C ILE A 227 27.75 -19.97 -27.72
N GLY A 228 28.92 -20.60 -27.73
CA GLY A 228 29.84 -20.55 -28.86
C GLY A 228 29.17 -21.04 -30.15
N GLN A 229 28.55 -22.22 -30.13
CA GLN A 229 27.84 -22.78 -31.28
C GLN A 229 26.67 -21.89 -31.74
N PHE A 230 25.92 -21.28 -30.83
CA PHE A 230 24.85 -20.35 -31.15
C PHE A 230 25.34 -19.13 -31.94
N ARG A 231 26.47 -18.54 -31.50
CA ARG A 231 27.12 -17.42 -32.20
C ARG A 231 27.61 -17.81 -33.60
N HIS A 232 28.09 -19.04 -33.79
CA HIS A 232 28.61 -19.49 -35.08
C HIS A 232 27.48 -19.92 -36.04
N SER A 233 26.45 -20.61 -35.56
CA SER A 233 25.42 -21.25 -36.39
C SER A 233 24.15 -20.41 -36.59
N GLY A 234 23.82 -19.51 -35.66
CA GLY A 234 22.59 -18.71 -35.68
C GLY A 234 22.79 -17.26 -36.13
N VAL A 235 23.96 -16.68 -35.84
CA VAL A 235 24.21 -15.24 -36.03
C VAL A 235 24.97 -14.93 -37.33
N ARG A 236 25.95 -15.74 -37.73
CA ARG A 236 26.75 -15.50 -38.96
C ARG A 236 26.06 -15.92 -40.27
N ASN A 237 25.14 -16.89 -40.22
CA ASN A 237 24.50 -17.42 -41.44
C ASN A 237 23.38 -16.52 -42.01
N ARG A 238 23.02 -15.42 -41.35
CA ARG A 238 22.09 -14.41 -41.89
C ARG A 238 22.76 -13.13 -42.36
N SER A 239 23.99 -12.84 -41.95
CA SER A 239 24.78 -11.74 -42.52
C SER A 239 25.40 -12.08 -43.89
N ILE A 240 25.23 -13.31 -44.38
CA ILE A 240 25.76 -13.81 -45.66
C ILE A 240 24.62 -14.32 -46.57
N SER A 241 23.42 -13.75 -46.48
CA SER A 241 22.35 -14.06 -47.45
C SER A 241 22.27 -13.07 -48.61
N ASP A 242 23.05 -11.98 -48.59
CA ASP A 242 23.18 -11.04 -49.70
C ASP A 242 24.63 -11.02 -50.21
N GLY A 243 24.91 -11.90 -51.18
CA GLY A 243 26.12 -11.83 -51.99
C GLY A 243 27.20 -12.87 -51.67
N GLU A 244 27.57 -13.62 -52.72
CA GLU A 244 28.79 -14.42 -52.85
C GLU A 244 28.83 -15.80 -52.19
N THR A 245 28.46 -16.77 -53.02
CA THR A 245 29.16 -18.06 -53.18
C THR A 245 30.67 -17.93 -52.91
N LEU A 246 31.26 -18.79 -52.08
CA LEU A 246 32.48 -19.56 -52.43
C LEU A 246 32.91 -20.56 -51.32
N GLN A 247 32.98 -21.82 -51.77
CA GLN A 247 33.89 -22.92 -51.45
C GLN A 247 34.36 -23.26 -50.02
N ARG A 248 34.04 -24.52 -49.68
CA ARG A 248 34.74 -25.42 -48.75
C ARG A 248 36.26 -25.34 -48.87
N TRP A 249 36.92 -25.20 -47.71
CA TRP A 249 38.08 -25.99 -47.28
C TRP A 249 37.92 -26.30 -45.80
#